data_AF-A0A0Q6VGK7-F1
#
_entry.id   AF-A0A0Q6VGK7-F1
#
_cell.length_a   1.000
_cell.length_b   1.000
_cell.length_c   1.000
_cell.angle_alpha   90.00
_cell.angle_beta   90.00
_cell.angle_gamma   90.00
#
_symmetry.space_group_name_H-M   'P 1'
#
loop_
_entity.id
_entity.type
_entity.pdbx_description
1 polymer ?
#
loop_
_entity_poly.entity_id
_entity_poly.type
_entity_poly.pdbx_seq_one_letter_code
_entity_poly.pdbx_strand_id
1 'polypeptide(L)'
;MHPDDSGGYVRELVWLSEGDAIVDPVAHLPVEAFADDEPFLIALPDGACAIIAGPSELWVHRDAGSDPVRVPIGDAELLATVAPHPRLQGGCAVSDDSTFAVVLSHGVLTQERRFVADLAIDTERLSATWTSEPRALRPDDFPRDRFGEDAFDDDGELAVSLTASLRTGGRLMICSEGSDLGSMNRYGSDFFTVASVAPDGAVAERRWEESGWKRQPGKHGIHGRFTADGEHAILTPNFGTGAWKGQQRVLRLSDGQLLAPRFPRGRSKASILDRSGERWWIEHEGELLAVDEITLADV
;
A
#
# COMPACT_ATOMS: atom_id res chain seq x y z
N MET A 1 -4.12 -7.95 10.46
CA MET A 1 -5.46 -8.55 10.28
C MET A 1 -5.34 -10.03 10.57
N HIS A 2 -6.09 -10.53 11.54
CA HIS A 2 -6.10 -11.94 11.91
C HIS A 2 -7.55 -12.43 12.03
N PRO A 3 -7.82 -13.72 11.74
CA PRO A 3 -9.14 -14.29 11.97
C PRO A 3 -9.43 -14.33 13.47
N ASP A 4 -10.63 -13.92 13.88
CA ASP A 4 -11.14 -14.16 15.23
C ASP A 4 -11.73 -15.58 15.36
N ASP A 5 -12.05 -15.96 16.59
CA ASP A 5 -12.64 -17.26 16.94
C ASP A 5 -14.02 -17.49 16.30
N SER A 6 -14.65 -16.45 15.74
CA SER A 6 -15.95 -16.52 15.03
C SER A 6 -15.81 -16.61 13.51
N GLY A 7 -14.58 -16.58 12.98
CA GLY A 7 -14.31 -16.53 11.54
C GLY A 7 -14.44 -15.14 10.92
N GLY A 8 -14.60 -14.10 11.74
CA GLY A 8 -14.46 -12.69 11.35
C GLY A 8 -13.00 -12.28 11.25
N TYR A 9 -12.72 -11.11 10.66
CA TYR A 9 -11.38 -10.52 10.64
C TYR A 9 -11.32 -9.34 11.58
N VAL A 10 -10.42 -9.39 12.57
CA VAL A 10 -10.14 -8.24 13.44
C VAL A 10 -9.17 -7.30 12.73
N ARG A 11 -9.55 -6.03 12.66
CA ARG A 11 -8.68 -4.93 12.26
C ARG A 11 -8.17 -4.27 13.52
N GLU A 12 -6.86 -4.12 13.60
CA GLU A 12 -6.17 -3.55 14.75
C GLU A 12 -5.29 -2.41 14.25
N LEU A 13 -5.28 -1.31 15.00
CA LEU A 13 -4.26 -0.29 14.89
C LEU A 13 -3.17 -0.60 15.89
N VAL A 14 -1.95 -0.63 15.41
CA VAL A 14 -0.78 -0.88 16.22
C VAL A 14 -0.04 0.44 16.36
N TRP A 15 -0.05 0.96 17.58
CA TRP A 15 0.65 2.16 17.98
C TRP A 15 2.01 1.79 18.52
N LEU A 16 3.04 2.41 17.95
CA LEU A 16 4.41 2.05 18.22
C LEU A 16 5.07 3.20 19.00
N SER A 17 5.51 2.92 20.23
CA SER A 17 6.08 3.90 21.17
C SER A 17 7.44 3.43 21.71
N GLU A 18 8.23 4.30 22.35
CA GLU A 18 9.56 3.89 22.87
C GLU A 18 9.47 2.69 23.83
N GLY A 19 9.76 1.49 23.32
CA GLY A 19 9.82 0.25 24.11
C GLY A 19 8.50 -0.48 24.32
N ASP A 20 7.38 0.00 23.77
CA ASP A 20 6.08 -0.67 23.89
C ASP A 20 5.22 -0.51 22.62
N ALA A 21 4.35 -1.49 22.39
CA ALA A 21 3.38 -1.48 21.31
C ALA A 21 1.97 -1.60 21.89
N ILE A 22 1.12 -0.63 21.61
CA ILE A 22 -0.27 -0.63 22.04
C ILE A 22 -1.13 -1.03 20.86
N VAL A 23 -1.96 -2.05 21.04
CA VAL A 23 -2.86 -2.56 20.02
C VAL A 23 -4.28 -2.11 20.34
N ASP A 24 -4.84 -1.26 19.49
CA ASP A 24 -6.23 -0.81 19.60
C ASP A 24 -7.11 -1.58 18.60
N PRO A 25 -8.20 -2.21 19.05
CA PRO A 25 -9.17 -2.79 18.15
C PRO A 25 -9.89 -1.67 17.39
N VAL A 26 -9.98 -1.80 16.06
CA VAL A 26 -10.74 -0.86 15.24
C VAL A 26 -12.21 -1.27 15.23
N ALA A 27 -12.89 -1.03 16.34
CA ALA A 27 -14.30 -1.39 16.53
C ALA A 27 -15.28 -0.52 15.71
N HIS A 28 -14.81 0.59 15.15
CA HIS A 28 -15.64 1.64 14.55
C HIS A 28 -15.70 1.60 13.02
N LEU A 29 -14.99 0.67 12.37
CA LEU A 29 -15.18 0.47 10.94
C LEU A 29 -16.46 -0.32 10.74
N PRO A 30 -17.50 0.24 10.10
CA PRO A 30 -18.69 -0.50 9.82
C PRO A 30 -18.36 -1.60 8.82
N VAL A 31 -18.13 -2.82 9.33
CA VAL A 31 -17.92 -4.05 8.55
C VAL A 31 -19.10 -4.30 7.61
N GLU A 32 -20.25 -3.70 7.90
CA GLU A 32 -21.52 -3.89 7.19
C GLU A 32 -21.93 -2.72 6.28
N ALA A 33 -21.28 -1.55 6.33
CA ALA A 33 -21.73 -0.39 5.55
C ALA A 33 -21.24 -0.38 4.09
N PHE A 34 -20.27 -1.22 3.73
CA PHE A 34 -19.67 -1.20 2.41
C PHE A 34 -19.34 -2.62 1.96
N ALA A 35 -20.30 -3.31 1.35
CA ALA A 35 -20.05 -4.62 0.75
C ALA A 35 -18.98 -4.60 -0.36
N ASP A 36 -18.62 -3.39 -0.84
CA ASP A 36 -17.76 -3.19 -2.00
C ASP A 36 -16.58 -2.20 -1.80
N ASP A 37 -16.51 -1.43 -0.70
CA ASP A 37 -15.38 -0.53 -0.41
C ASP A 37 -14.53 -1.09 0.75
N GLU A 38 -13.21 -1.16 0.57
CA GLU A 38 -12.28 -1.56 1.62
C GLU A 38 -11.60 -0.32 2.24
N PRO A 39 -11.61 -0.17 3.59
CA PRO A 39 -11.00 0.96 4.26
C PRO A 39 -9.54 1.20 3.87
N PHE A 40 -9.21 2.47 3.66
CA PHE A 40 -7.88 2.90 3.22
C PHE A 40 -7.14 3.59 4.37
N LEU A 41 -5.89 3.17 4.63
CA LEU A 41 -5.08 3.68 5.74
C LEU A 41 -4.17 4.81 5.27
N ILE A 42 -4.10 5.89 6.06
CA ILE A 42 -3.21 7.02 5.86
C ILE A 42 -2.33 7.17 7.10
N ALA A 43 -1.01 7.17 6.91
CA ALA A 43 -0.06 7.60 7.92
C ALA A 43 0.05 9.13 7.89
N LEU A 44 -0.23 9.81 9.00
CA LEU A 44 -0.17 11.26 9.08
C LEU A 44 1.22 11.72 9.56
N PRO A 45 1.73 12.89 9.10
CA PRO A 45 3.07 13.38 9.45
C PRO A 45 3.30 13.63 10.95
N ASP A 46 2.23 13.87 11.71
CA ASP A 46 2.27 14.09 13.16
C ASP A 46 2.30 12.78 13.98
N GLY A 47 2.36 11.62 13.32
CA GLY A 47 2.36 10.30 13.95
C GLY A 47 0.96 9.74 14.21
N ALA A 48 -0.09 10.51 13.94
CA ALA A 48 -1.46 10.02 13.91
C ALA A 48 -1.68 9.11 12.69
N CYS A 49 -2.81 8.42 12.67
CA CYS A 49 -3.27 7.73 11.47
C CYS A 49 -4.71 8.09 11.16
N ALA A 50 -5.08 8.02 9.89
CA ALA A 50 -6.44 8.22 9.45
C ALA A 50 -6.93 7.04 8.63
N ILE A 51 -8.19 6.68 8.81
CA ILE A 51 -8.84 5.63 8.05
C ILE A 51 -9.97 6.25 7.25
N ILE A 52 -9.86 6.17 5.92
CA ILE A 52 -10.97 6.51 5.02
C ILE A 52 -11.94 5.34 5.06
N ALA A 53 -13.09 5.55 5.69
CA ALA A 53 -14.16 4.54 5.76
C ALA A 53 -15.10 4.62 4.55
N GLY A 54 -15.14 5.77 3.88
CA GLY A 54 -15.92 5.99 2.66
C GLY A 54 -15.54 7.31 1.98
N PRO A 55 -16.07 7.59 0.77
CA PRO A 55 -15.78 8.83 0.03
C PRO A 55 -16.01 10.12 0.80
N SER A 56 -16.88 10.11 1.81
CA SER A 56 -17.26 11.29 2.61
C SER A 56 -16.89 11.15 4.09
N GLU A 57 -16.16 10.10 4.49
CA GLU A 57 -15.97 9.75 5.90
C GLU A 57 -14.52 9.33 6.20
N LEU A 58 -13.88 10.12 7.06
CA LEU A 58 -12.55 9.89 7.60
C LEU A 58 -12.63 9.71 9.12
N TRP A 59 -11.88 8.75 9.66
CA TRP A 59 -11.67 8.59 11.10
C TRP A 59 -10.22 8.87 11.43
N VAL A 60 -9.98 9.88 12.25
CA VAL A 60 -8.63 10.26 12.69
C VAL A 60 -8.37 9.69 14.06
N HIS A 61 -7.37 8.83 14.15
CA HIS A 61 -6.85 8.28 15.38
C HIS A 61 -5.56 9.03 15.71
N ARG A 62 -5.49 9.65 16.90
CA ARG A 62 -4.30 10.45 17.30
C ARG A 62 -3.36 9.72 18.23
N ASP A 63 -3.93 9.00 19.20
CA ASP A 63 -3.17 8.36 20.26
C ASP A 63 -3.74 6.98 20.57
N ALA A 64 -2.88 6.12 21.10
CA ALA A 64 -3.26 4.82 21.61
C ALA A 64 -4.31 4.93 22.74
N GLY A 65 -5.35 4.11 22.66
CA GLY A 65 -6.46 4.07 23.61
C GLY A 65 -7.41 5.27 23.55
N SER A 66 -7.24 6.19 22.59
CA SER A 66 -8.14 7.33 22.40
C SER A 66 -9.28 6.99 21.43
N ASP A 67 -10.46 7.54 21.68
CA ASP A 67 -11.59 7.43 20.75
C ASP A 67 -11.25 8.20 19.45
N PRO A 68 -11.46 7.60 18.26
CA PRO A 68 -11.20 8.29 17.02
C PRO A 68 -12.17 9.45 16.78
N VAL A 69 -11.65 10.50 16.14
CA VAL A 69 -12.44 11.65 15.74
C VAL A 69 -12.95 11.46 14.33
N ARG A 70 -14.26 11.54 14.15
CA ARG A 70 -14.91 11.53 12.84
C ARG A 70 -14.74 12.88 12.15
N VAL A 71 -14.19 12.87 10.94
CA VAL A 71 -13.97 14.05 10.10
C VAL A 71 -14.73 13.86 8.78
N PRO A 72 -15.69 14.73 8.43
CA PRO A 72 -16.33 14.70 7.11
C PRO A 72 -15.32 15.03 6.01
N ILE A 73 -15.39 14.31 4.89
CA ILE A 73 -14.61 14.63 3.69
C ILE A 73 -15.47 15.45 2.74
N GLY A 74 -15.01 16.66 2.42
CA GLY A 74 -15.63 17.55 1.42
C GLY A 74 -15.38 17.12 -0.02
N ASP A 75 -16.22 17.59 -0.93
CA ASP A 75 -16.11 17.44 -2.39
C ASP A 75 -16.08 15.97 -2.88
N ALA A 76 -16.78 15.07 -2.19
CA ALA A 76 -16.87 13.65 -2.54
C ALA A 76 -17.44 13.40 -3.95
N GLU A 77 -18.25 14.33 -4.46
CA GLU A 77 -18.74 14.32 -5.84
C GLU A 77 -17.62 14.37 -6.90
N LEU A 78 -16.41 14.83 -6.55
CA LEU A 78 -15.28 14.79 -7.47
C LEU A 78 -14.90 13.36 -7.85
N LEU A 79 -15.06 12.39 -6.94
CA LEU A 79 -14.81 10.98 -7.27
C LEU A 79 -15.80 10.46 -8.31
N ALA A 80 -17.03 11.00 -8.31
CA ALA A 80 -18.08 10.58 -9.22
C ALA A 80 -17.91 11.09 -10.67
N THR A 81 -16.90 11.92 -10.94
CA THR A 81 -16.57 12.44 -12.29
C THR A 81 -16.05 11.36 -13.23
N VAL A 82 -15.55 10.25 -12.69
CA VAL A 82 -15.15 9.07 -13.45
C VAL A 82 -16.29 8.04 -13.39
N ALA A 83 -16.62 7.48 -14.57
CA ALA A 83 -17.64 6.46 -14.72
C ALA A 83 -16.99 5.13 -15.16
N PRO A 84 -17.31 4.01 -14.49
CA PRO A 84 -18.14 3.88 -13.29
C PRO A 84 -17.42 4.41 -12.04
N HIS A 85 -18.22 4.90 -11.09
CA HIS A 85 -17.74 5.56 -9.88
C HIS A 85 -16.65 4.75 -9.18
N PRO A 86 -15.43 5.30 -9.04
CA PRO A 86 -14.34 4.59 -8.41
C PRO A 86 -14.65 4.25 -6.95
N ARG A 87 -14.12 3.12 -6.50
CA ARG A 87 -14.31 2.57 -5.16
C ARG A 87 -13.03 2.63 -4.37
N LEU A 88 -13.14 2.82 -3.06
CA LEU A 88 -12.00 2.66 -2.18
C LEU A 88 -11.67 1.18 -2.11
N GLN A 89 -10.41 0.84 -2.39
CA GLN A 89 -9.97 -0.53 -2.28
C GLN A 89 -8.63 -0.53 -1.58
N GLY A 90 -8.68 -0.65 -0.25
CA GLY A 90 -7.63 -1.15 0.64
C GLY A 90 -6.19 -0.89 0.20
N GLY A 91 -5.49 -0.04 0.92
CA GLY A 91 -4.09 0.26 0.64
C GLY A 91 -3.53 1.20 1.68
N CYS A 92 -2.33 1.72 1.39
CA CYS A 92 -1.71 2.76 2.20
C CYS A 92 -1.24 3.94 1.34
N ALA A 93 -1.38 5.14 1.88
CA ALA A 93 -0.75 6.34 1.33
C ALA A 93 0.15 6.98 2.39
N VAL A 94 1.32 7.42 1.93
CA VAL A 94 2.27 8.22 2.70
C VAL A 94 2.45 9.56 1.97
N SER A 95 2.56 10.65 2.72
CA SER A 95 2.91 11.95 2.17
C SER A 95 3.88 12.70 3.09
N ASP A 96 4.76 13.52 2.51
CA ASP A 96 5.55 14.52 3.23
C ASP A 96 4.84 15.86 3.40
N ASP A 97 3.60 15.97 2.89
CA ASP A 97 2.72 17.12 3.04
C ASP A 97 1.30 16.73 3.47
N SER A 98 0.38 17.69 3.48
CA SER A 98 -1.03 17.49 3.86
C SER A 98 -1.89 16.84 2.77
N THR A 99 -1.31 16.38 1.66
CA THR A 99 -2.04 15.86 0.50
C THR A 99 -1.66 14.42 0.19
N PHE A 100 -2.62 13.51 0.27
CA PHE A 100 -2.41 12.08 0.10
C PHE A 100 -2.96 11.60 -1.24
N ALA A 101 -2.21 10.75 -1.92
CA ALA A 101 -2.64 10.14 -3.17
C ALA A 101 -3.41 8.84 -2.88
N VAL A 102 -4.73 8.89 -2.79
CA VAL A 102 -5.55 7.72 -2.46
C VAL A 102 -5.75 6.86 -3.70
N VAL A 103 -5.40 5.58 -3.61
CA VAL A 103 -5.63 4.60 -4.69
C VAL A 103 -7.10 4.19 -4.69
N LEU A 104 -7.69 4.18 -5.89
CA LEU A 104 -9.07 3.84 -6.15
C LEU A 104 -9.15 2.72 -7.19
N SER A 105 -10.18 1.89 -7.06
CA SER A 105 -10.51 0.85 -8.03
C SER A 105 -11.64 1.28 -8.94
N HIS A 106 -11.73 0.67 -10.11
CA HIS A 106 -12.83 0.87 -11.03
C HIS A 106 -14.16 0.39 -10.41
N GLY A 107 -15.23 1.17 -10.58
CA GLY A 107 -16.52 0.93 -9.91
C GLY A 107 -17.26 -0.37 -10.27
N VAL A 108 -16.84 -1.05 -11.33
CA VAL A 108 -17.41 -2.33 -11.81
C VAL A 108 -16.34 -3.41 -11.82
N LEU A 109 -15.25 -3.17 -12.55
CA LEU A 109 -14.04 -3.97 -12.58
C LEU A 109 -13.18 -3.76 -11.33
N THR A 110 -13.60 -4.24 -10.17
CA THR A 110 -12.87 -4.06 -8.89
C THR A 110 -11.46 -4.65 -8.86
N GLN A 111 -11.01 -5.30 -9.93
CA GLN A 111 -9.63 -5.75 -10.11
C GLN A 111 -8.73 -4.68 -10.75
N GLU A 112 -9.31 -3.62 -11.31
CA GLU A 112 -8.58 -2.53 -11.94
C GLU A 112 -8.38 -1.39 -10.92
N ARG A 113 -7.20 -1.35 -10.30
CA ARG A 113 -6.83 -0.40 -9.24
C ARG A 113 -5.91 0.70 -9.77
N ARG A 114 -6.24 1.25 -10.93
CA ARG A 114 -5.35 2.18 -11.64
C ARG A 114 -5.65 3.65 -11.37
N PHE A 115 -6.64 3.96 -10.53
CA PHE A 115 -7.09 5.31 -10.31
C PHE A 115 -6.45 5.88 -9.05
N VAL A 116 -6.17 7.17 -9.06
CA VAL A 116 -5.65 7.89 -7.89
C VAL A 116 -6.37 9.23 -7.76
N ALA A 117 -6.80 9.59 -6.56
CA ALA A 117 -7.34 10.91 -6.26
C ALA A 117 -6.59 11.55 -5.10
N ASP A 118 -6.46 12.88 -5.13
CA ASP A 118 -5.71 13.60 -4.11
C ASP A 118 -6.65 14.07 -2.99
N LEU A 119 -6.36 13.64 -1.76
CA LEU A 119 -7.09 13.98 -0.55
C LEU A 119 -6.23 14.90 0.32
N ALA A 120 -6.68 16.14 0.53
CA ALA A 120 -6.05 17.03 1.50
C ALA A 120 -6.61 16.75 2.89
N ILE A 121 -5.74 16.63 3.89
CA ILE A 121 -6.10 16.44 5.30
C ILE A 121 -5.36 17.49 6.14
N ASP A 122 -6.12 18.34 6.81
CA ASP A 122 -5.61 19.29 7.80
C ASP A 122 -5.89 18.70 9.20
N THR A 123 -4.84 18.18 9.83
CA THR A 123 -4.96 17.53 11.14
C THR A 123 -5.21 18.54 12.26
N GLU A 124 -4.74 19.78 12.13
CA GLU A 124 -4.98 20.84 13.12
C GLU A 124 -6.44 21.29 13.13
N ARG A 125 -7.01 21.50 11.94
CA ARG A 125 -8.41 21.92 11.76
C ARG A 125 -9.40 20.78 11.74
N LEU A 126 -8.92 19.53 11.71
CA LEU A 126 -9.74 18.33 11.58
C LEU A 126 -10.68 18.44 10.38
N SER A 127 -10.11 18.75 9.22
CA SER A 127 -10.84 18.85 7.96
C SER A 127 -10.18 18.02 6.87
N ALA A 128 -10.98 17.43 5.99
CA ALA A 128 -10.51 16.68 4.84
C ALA A 128 -11.31 17.05 3.58
N THR A 129 -10.68 17.09 2.42
CA THR A 129 -11.34 17.48 1.17
C THR A 129 -10.66 16.82 -0.03
N TRP A 130 -11.44 16.26 -0.95
CA TRP A 130 -10.92 15.81 -2.24
C TRP A 130 -10.52 17.03 -3.08
N THR A 131 -9.32 17.01 -3.64
CA THR A 131 -8.73 18.17 -4.32
C THR A 131 -8.57 17.97 -5.83
N SER A 132 -8.80 16.74 -6.31
CA SER A 132 -8.68 16.41 -7.72
C SER A 132 -9.72 15.39 -8.15
N GLU A 133 -10.10 15.44 -9.43
CA GLU A 133 -10.74 14.31 -10.09
C GLU A 133 -9.81 13.08 -10.06
N PRO A 134 -10.34 11.85 -10.03
CA PRO A 134 -9.53 10.65 -10.13
C PRO A 134 -8.75 10.61 -11.46
N ARG A 135 -7.43 10.53 -11.38
CA ARG A 135 -6.55 10.32 -12.53
C ARG A 135 -6.36 8.82 -12.76
N ALA A 136 -6.46 8.37 -14.01
CA ALA A 136 -6.17 6.99 -14.38
C ALA A 136 -4.70 6.85 -14.81
N LEU A 137 -4.01 5.84 -14.30
CA LEU A 137 -2.71 5.44 -14.83
C LEU A 137 -2.86 4.78 -16.20
N ARG A 138 -1.85 4.96 -17.06
CA ARG A 138 -1.80 4.33 -18.39
C ARG A 138 -1.41 2.86 -18.25
N PRO A 139 -2.29 1.89 -18.56
CA PRO A 139 -1.94 0.48 -18.39
C PRO A 139 -0.88 0.00 -19.39
N ASP A 140 -0.70 0.69 -20.52
CA ASP A 140 0.35 0.38 -21.51
C ASP A 140 1.75 0.63 -20.98
N ASP A 141 1.87 1.40 -19.89
CA ASP A 141 3.14 1.63 -19.22
C ASP A 141 3.51 0.51 -18.24
N PHE A 142 2.75 -0.59 -18.13
CA PHE A 142 3.05 -1.69 -17.22
C PHE A 142 3.33 -3.00 -17.98
N PRO A 143 4.22 -3.87 -17.47
CA PRO A 143 4.46 -5.18 -18.07
C PRO A 143 3.19 -6.03 -18.17
N ARG A 144 3.17 -6.92 -19.15
CA ARG A 144 2.08 -7.88 -19.35
C ARG A 144 2.67 -9.22 -19.71
N ASP A 145 2.43 -10.20 -18.86
CA ASP A 145 2.81 -11.58 -19.17
C ASP A 145 1.92 -12.57 -18.43
N ARG A 146 0.61 -12.28 -18.34
CA ARG A 146 -0.38 -13.04 -17.54
C ARG A 146 -0.25 -14.57 -17.65
N PHE A 147 0.06 -15.07 -18.85
CA PHE A 147 0.14 -16.49 -19.16
C PHE A 147 1.55 -17.01 -19.46
N GLY A 148 2.56 -16.14 -19.60
CA GLY A 148 3.92 -16.57 -19.94
C GLY A 148 4.07 -17.05 -21.40
N GLU A 149 3.20 -16.62 -22.30
CA GLU A 149 3.14 -17.08 -23.70
C GLU A 149 3.14 -15.90 -24.68
N ASP A 150 3.89 -16.01 -25.78
CA ASP A 150 4.04 -14.93 -26.78
C ASP A 150 2.85 -14.81 -27.75
N ALA A 151 1.94 -15.79 -27.76
CA ALA A 151 0.93 -15.98 -28.83
C ALA A 151 -0.52 -15.74 -28.40
N PHE A 152 -0.75 -15.16 -27.22
CA PHE A 152 -2.10 -14.79 -26.80
C PHE A 152 -2.43 -13.38 -27.30
N ASP A 153 -3.42 -13.29 -28.20
CA ASP A 153 -4.13 -12.05 -28.47
C ASP A 153 -4.93 -11.72 -27.20
N ASP A 154 -4.42 -10.76 -26.42
CA ASP A 154 -5.10 -10.30 -25.20
C ASP A 154 -6.15 -9.26 -25.57
N ASP A 155 -7.37 -9.73 -25.81
CA ASP A 155 -8.58 -8.90 -25.91
C ASP A 155 -9.04 -8.40 -24.51
N GLY A 156 -8.35 -8.82 -23.45
CA GLY A 156 -8.74 -8.58 -22.05
C GLY A 156 -8.47 -7.16 -21.57
N GLU A 157 -9.37 -6.66 -20.72
CA GLU A 157 -9.18 -5.39 -20.04
C GLU A 157 -7.98 -5.44 -19.08
N LEU A 158 -7.14 -4.42 -19.21
CA LEU A 158 -5.84 -4.28 -18.57
C LEU A 158 -6.00 -3.90 -17.11
N ALA A 159 -5.65 -4.79 -16.18
CA ALA A 159 -5.63 -4.43 -14.77
C ALA A 159 -4.23 -3.97 -14.38
N VAL A 160 -4.09 -2.69 -14.05
CA VAL A 160 -2.98 -2.23 -13.19
C VAL A 160 -3.49 -2.31 -11.76
N SER A 161 -2.83 -3.10 -10.92
CA SER A 161 -3.15 -3.16 -9.51
C SER A 161 -2.18 -2.29 -8.72
N LEU A 162 -2.62 -1.12 -8.27
CA LEU A 162 -1.89 -0.32 -7.30
C LEU A 162 -2.21 -0.78 -5.89
N THR A 163 -1.21 -0.80 -5.02
CA THR A 163 -1.34 -1.25 -3.62
C THR A 163 -0.85 -0.23 -2.60
N ALA A 164 0.06 0.65 -3.01
CA ALA A 164 0.56 1.73 -2.16
C ALA A 164 0.91 2.96 -3.00
N SER A 165 0.82 4.13 -2.37
CA SER A 165 1.25 5.40 -2.94
C SER A 165 2.10 6.18 -1.95
N LEU A 166 3.01 6.98 -2.50
CA LEU A 166 3.83 7.92 -1.77
C LEU A 166 3.83 9.24 -2.52
N ARG A 167 3.54 10.33 -1.82
CA ARG A 167 3.81 11.68 -2.31
C ARG A 167 5.02 12.23 -1.57
N THR A 168 6.05 12.61 -2.31
CA THR A 168 7.21 13.29 -1.72
C THR A 168 7.87 14.25 -2.69
N GLY A 169 8.23 15.43 -2.22
CA GLY A 169 8.88 16.46 -3.04
C GLY A 169 8.08 16.83 -4.30
N GLY A 170 6.74 16.80 -4.20
CA GLY A 170 5.83 17.04 -5.32
C GLY A 170 5.74 15.92 -6.36
N ARG A 171 6.38 14.77 -6.12
CA ARG A 171 6.33 13.59 -6.99
C ARG A 171 5.37 12.55 -6.42
N LEU A 172 4.65 11.87 -7.30
CA LEU A 172 3.88 10.68 -6.96
C LEU A 172 4.71 9.44 -7.29
N MET A 173 4.87 8.56 -6.32
CA MET A 173 5.36 7.20 -6.49
C MET A 173 4.26 6.20 -6.15
N ILE A 174 4.29 5.03 -6.81
CA ILE A 174 3.34 3.95 -6.62
C ILE A 174 4.06 2.60 -6.52
N CYS A 175 3.42 1.66 -5.83
CA CYS A 175 3.69 0.23 -5.95
C CYS A 175 2.59 -0.39 -6.81
N SER A 176 2.97 -1.21 -7.79
CA SER A 176 2.02 -2.00 -8.59
C SER A 176 2.38 -3.47 -8.65
N GLU A 177 1.34 -4.30 -8.54
CA GLU A 177 1.43 -5.74 -8.35
C GLU A 177 0.63 -6.48 -9.44
N GLY A 178 1.33 -6.88 -10.49
CA GLY A 178 0.77 -7.73 -11.52
C GLY A 178 -0.33 -7.13 -12.39
N SER A 179 -0.65 -7.88 -13.45
CA SER A 179 -1.65 -7.51 -14.44
C SER A 179 -3.02 -8.18 -14.23
N ASP A 180 -3.16 -9.04 -13.21
CA ASP A 180 -4.36 -9.84 -12.95
C ASP A 180 -4.50 -10.26 -11.49
N LEU A 181 -5.27 -9.49 -10.73
CA LEU A 181 -5.56 -9.73 -9.31
C LEU A 181 -6.32 -11.05 -9.05
N GLY A 182 -7.16 -11.50 -9.98
CA GLY A 182 -7.91 -12.76 -9.84
C GLY A 182 -7.00 -13.99 -9.85
N SER A 183 -5.82 -13.89 -10.46
CA SER A 183 -4.82 -14.95 -10.49
C SER A 183 -3.74 -14.82 -9.40
N MET A 184 -3.49 -13.63 -8.84
CA MET A 184 -2.35 -13.43 -7.92
C MET A 184 -2.37 -14.37 -6.71
N ASN A 185 -3.50 -14.47 -6.03
CA ASN A 185 -3.62 -15.28 -4.81
C ASN A 185 -3.57 -16.80 -5.07
N ARG A 186 -3.81 -17.24 -6.32
CA ARG A 186 -3.86 -18.67 -6.68
C ARG A 186 -2.67 -19.13 -7.51
N TYR A 187 -2.17 -18.29 -8.40
CA TYR A 187 -1.20 -18.61 -9.46
C TYR A 187 -0.02 -17.63 -9.51
N GLY A 188 0.07 -16.68 -8.58
CA GLY A 188 1.13 -15.67 -8.54
C GLY A 188 0.93 -14.51 -9.51
N SER A 189 1.81 -13.51 -9.42
CA SER A 189 1.86 -12.32 -10.28
C SER A 189 2.78 -12.55 -11.49
N ASP A 190 2.63 -11.73 -12.53
CA ASP A 190 3.52 -11.66 -13.69
C ASP A 190 4.60 -10.57 -13.57
N PHE A 191 4.36 -9.53 -12.75
CA PHE A 191 5.36 -8.50 -12.43
C PHE A 191 5.14 -7.83 -11.06
N PHE A 192 6.13 -7.02 -10.66
CA PHE A 192 6.03 -5.99 -9.63
C PHE A 192 6.83 -4.76 -10.06
N THR A 193 6.34 -3.56 -9.75
CA THR A 193 7.08 -2.32 -10.03
C THR A 193 6.89 -1.26 -8.95
N VAL A 194 7.95 -0.50 -8.67
CA VAL A 194 7.90 0.78 -7.96
C VAL A 194 8.25 1.86 -8.96
N ALA A 195 7.34 2.79 -9.21
CA ALA A 195 7.52 3.80 -10.25
C ALA A 195 7.03 5.18 -9.80
N SER A 196 7.66 6.22 -10.33
CA SER A 196 7.12 7.57 -10.30
C SER A 196 6.16 7.79 -11.46
N VAL A 197 5.15 8.61 -11.24
CA VAL A 197 4.07 8.86 -12.20
C VAL A 197 3.98 10.36 -12.49
N ALA A 198 3.86 10.69 -13.77
CA ALA A 198 3.59 12.05 -14.22
C ALA A 198 2.13 12.47 -13.95
N PRO A 199 1.83 13.78 -13.94
CA PRO A 199 0.46 14.27 -13.72
C PRO A 199 -0.60 13.74 -14.70
N ASP A 200 -0.18 13.31 -15.90
CA ASP A 200 -1.05 12.75 -16.94
C ASP A 200 -1.28 11.23 -16.81
N GLY A 201 -0.82 10.63 -15.71
CA GLY A 201 -0.96 9.20 -15.42
C GLY A 201 0.08 8.30 -16.09
N ALA A 202 1.05 8.87 -16.82
CA ALA A 202 2.13 8.10 -17.43
C ALA A 202 3.19 7.69 -16.40
N VAL A 203 3.80 6.53 -16.56
CA VAL A 203 5.01 6.16 -15.81
C VAL A 203 6.16 7.06 -16.26
N ALA A 204 6.70 7.86 -15.33
CA ALA A 204 7.80 8.77 -15.61
C ALA A 204 9.16 8.09 -15.43
N GLU A 205 9.35 7.34 -14.35
CA GLU A 205 10.59 6.62 -14.03
C GLU A 205 10.27 5.36 -13.23
N ARG A 206 10.86 4.22 -13.62
CA ARG A 206 10.80 2.99 -12.82
C ARG A 206 11.97 2.96 -11.85
N ARG A 207 11.66 2.96 -10.56
CA ARG A 207 12.66 2.87 -9.50
C ARG A 207 13.17 1.46 -9.33
N TRP A 208 12.28 0.50 -9.47
CA TRP A 208 12.59 -0.93 -9.45
C TRP A 208 11.48 -1.69 -10.16
N GLU A 209 11.83 -2.72 -10.93
CA GLU A 209 10.86 -3.58 -11.61
C GLU A 209 11.42 -5.00 -11.74
N GLU A 210 10.55 -5.99 -11.54
CA GLU A 210 10.81 -7.37 -11.90
C GLU A 210 9.58 -7.94 -12.61
N SER A 211 9.78 -8.60 -13.75
CA SER A 211 8.70 -9.04 -14.64
C SER A 211 9.02 -10.38 -15.31
N GLY A 212 8.05 -10.92 -16.05
CA GLY A 212 8.21 -12.18 -16.79
C GLY A 212 8.15 -13.41 -15.87
N TRP A 213 7.56 -13.27 -14.69
CA TRP A 213 7.51 -14.33 -13.69
C TRP A 213 6.70 -15.55 -14.12
N LYS A 214 5.73 -15.38 -15.03
CA LYS A 214 4.93 -16.50 -15.54
C LYS A 214 5.71 -17.46 -16.43
N ARG A 215 6.87 -17.01 -16.95
CA ARG A 215 7.82 -17.84 -17.70
C ARG A 215 8.82 -18.57 -16.81
N GLN A 216 8.82 -18.28 -15.50
CA GLN A 216 9.72 -18.88 -14.53
C GLN A 216 9.03 -20.00 -13.76
N PRO A 217 9.77 -21.04 -13.32
CA PRO A 217 9.18 -22.09 -12.49
C PRO A 217 8.75 -21.56 -11.12
N GLY A 218 7.62 -22.07 -10.62
CA GLY A 218 7.08 -21.73 -9.31
C GLY A 218 6.12 -20.53 -9.34
N LYS A 219 5.62 -20.16 -8.15
CA LYS A 219 4.79 -18.95 -7.99
C LYS A 219 5.69 -17.78 -7.62
N HIS A 220 5.40 -16.62 -8.18
CA HIS A 220 6.10 -15.38 -7.84
C HIS A 220 5.08 -14.31 -7.51
N GLY A 221 5.51 -13.29 -6.82
CA GLY A 221 4.65 -12.23 -6.34
C GLY A 221 5.32 -11.50 -5.19
N ILE A 222 5.24 -10.18 -5.25
CA ILE A 222 5.76 -9.28 -4.24
C ILE A 222 4.61 -8.35 -3.87
N HIS A 223 4.41 -8.16 -2.57
CA HIS A 223 3.62 -7.08 -2.02
C HIS A 223 4.53 -5.91 -1.64
N GLY A 224 4.14 -4.70 -2.03
CA GLY A 224 4.91 -3.49 -1.81
C GLY A 224 4.17 -2.46 -0.96
N ARG A 225 4.87 -1.86 0.00
CA ARG A 225 4.39 -0.69 0.74
C ARG A 225 5.51 0.30 1.01
N PHE A 226 5.15 1.58 1.12
CA PHE A 226 6.10 2.64 1.49
C PHE A 226 6.24 2.73 3.02
N THR A 227 7.43 3.09 3.49
CA THR A 227 7.66 3.37 4.91
C THR A 227 7.11 4.74 5.29
N ALA A 228 6.74 4.92 6.57
CA ALA A 228 6.17 6.19 7.04
C ALA A 228 7.13 7.39 6.89
N ASP A 229 8.45 7.15 6.92
CA ASP A 229 9.46 8.20 6.64
C ASP A 229 9.55 8.62 5.15
N GLY A 230 8.88 7.89 4.24
CA GLY A 230 8.89 8.17 2.81
C GLY A 230 10.23 7.91 2.11
N GLU A 231 11.20 7.27 2.76
CA GLU A 231 12.54 7.05 2.20
C GLU A 231 12.72 5.65 1.58
N HIS A 232 11.88 4.69 1.96
CA HIS A 232 12.01 3.29 1.60
C HIS A 232 10.69 2.67 1.14
N ALA A 233 10.78 1.56 0.39
CA ALA A 233 9.68 0.63 0.22
C ALA A 233 10.06 -0.75 0.76
N ILE A 234 9.15 -1.37 1.52
CA ILE A 234 9.28 -2.75 1.99
C ILE A 234 8.65 -3.66 0.95
N LEU A 235 9.46 -4.59 0.43
CA LEU A 235 9.05 -5.57 -0.57
C LEU A 235 8.97 -6.94 0.09
N THR A 236 7.75 -7.48 0.18
CA THR A 236 7.47 -8.76 0.85
C THR A 236 7.07 -9.80 -0.18
N PRO A 237 7.82 -10.91 -0.33
CA PRO A 237 7.39 -12.01 -1.18
C PRO A 237 6.06 -12.61 -0.71
N ASN A 238 5.13 -12.81 -1.64
CA ASN A 238 3.85 -13.48 -1.37
C ASN A 238 4.05 -15.00 -1.23
N PHE A 239 5.17 -15.54 -1.73
CA PHE A 239 5.48 -16.96 -1.73
C PHE A 239 6.93 -17.19 -1.27
N GLY A 240 7.17 -18.34 -0.63
CA GLY A 240 8.53 -18.80 -0.28
C GLY A 240 9.36 -19.31 -1.45
N THR A 241 8.80 -19.30 -2.66
CA THR A 241 9.47 -19.65 -3.92
C THR A 241 10.27 -18.46 -4.47
N GLY A 242 11.19 -18.73 -5.40
CA GLY A 242 12.04 -17.68 -6.01
C GLY A 242 13.33 -17.36 -5.25
N ALA A 243 14.02 -16.32 -5.71
CA ALA A 243 15.38 -16.00 -5.26
C ALA A 243 15.45 -15.54 -3.79
N TRP A 244 14.41 -14.89 -3.28
CA TRP A 244 14.41 -14.32 -1.92
C TRP A 244 13.98 -15.33 -0.85
N LYS A 245 13.48 -16.51 -1.25
CA LYS A 245 13.07 -17.60 -0.33
C LYS A 245 12.14 -17.12 0.79
N GLY A 246 11.19 -16.23 0.46
CA GLY A 246 10.24 -15.66 1.41
C GLY A 246 10.79 -14.52 2.29
N GLN A 247 12.04 -14.10 2.12
CA GLN A 247 12.62 -13.00 2.89
C GLN A 247 12.30 -11.64 2.26
N GLN A 248 11.98 -10.66 3.10
CA GLN A 248 11.76 -9.28 2.67
C GLN A 248 13.02 -8.64 2.07
N ARG A 249 12.80 -7.62 1.25
CA ARG A 249 13.81 -6.66 0.79
C ARG A 249 13.35 -5.25 1.10
N VAL A 250 14.31 -4.36 1.21
CA VAL A 250 14.08 -2.92 1.37
C VAL A 250 14.60 -2.23 0.12
N LEU A 251 13.74 -1.53 -0.60
CA LEU A 251 14.14 -0.67 -1.70
C LEU A 251 14.40 0.74 -1.15
N ARG A 252 15.60 1.27 -1.32
CA ARG A 252 15.87 2.68 -1.02
C ARG A 252 15.37 3.56 -2.16
N LEU A 253 14.51 4.51 -1.85
CA LEU A 253 13.82 5.31 -2.88
C LEU A 253 14.66 6.44 -3.45
N SER A 254 15.85 6.74 -2.91
CA SER A 254 16.74 7.80 -3.40
C SER A 254 17.68 7.37 -4.53
N ASP A 255 18.00 6.08 -4.62
CA ASP A 255 18.87 5.50 -5.66
C ASP A 255 18.30 4.23 -6.32
N GLY A 256 17.20 3.67 -5.82
CA GLY A 256 16.61 2.44 -6.34
C GLY A 256 17.37 1.18 -5.92
N GLN A 257 18.26 1.29 -4.93
CA GLN A 257 19.04 0.16 -4.47
C GLN A 257 18.17 -0.82 -3.69
N LEU A 258 18.17 -2.08 -4.12
CA LEU A 258 17.51 -3.18 -3.42
C LEU A 258 18.46 -3.75 -2.36
N LEU A 259 17.99 -3.81 -1.12
CA LEU A 259 18.78 -4.14 0.05
C LEU A 259 18.20 -5.35 0.79
N ALA A 260 19.08 -6.26 1.21
CA ALA A 260 18.75 -7.38 2.08
C ALA A 260 18.89 -6.94 3.56
N PRO A 261 17.80 -6.99 4.34
CA PRO A 261 17.87 -6.65 5.75
C PRO A 261 18.56 -7.74 6.56
N ARG A 262 19.42 -7.33 7.49
CA ARG A 262 20.04 -8.20 8.50
C ARG A 262 19.58 -7.74 9.88
N PHE A 263 18.79 -8.60 10.51
CA PHE A 263 18.22 -8.33 11.81
C PHE A 263 19.23 -8.52 12.96
N PRO A 264 18.97 -7.89 14.13
CA PRO A 264 19.75 -8.13 15.34
C PRO A 264 19.85 -9.62 15.72
N ARG A 265 20.90 -9.97 16.46
CA ARG A 265 21.15 -11.35 16.90
C ARG A 265 19.94 -11.93 17.62
N GLY A 266 19.54 -13.14 17.23
CA GLY A 266 18.38 -13.83 17.78
C GLY A 266 17.06 -13.53 17.06
N ARG A 267 17.04 -12.58 16.11
CA ARG A 267 15.83 -12.14 15.38
C ARG A 267 15.91 -12.40 13.88
N SER A 268 16.63 -13.43 13.45
CA SER A 268 16.86 -13.72 12.02
C SER A 268 15.61 -14.11 11.23
N LYS A 269 14.48 -14.34 11.92
CA LYS A 269 13.18 -14.66 11.33
C LYS A 269 12.18 -13.50 11.44
N ALA A 270 12.61 -12.35 11.94
CA ALA A 270 11.75 -11.18 12.07
C ALA A 270 11.28 -10.69 10.70
N SER A 271 10.14 -10.00 10.69
CA SER A 271 9.63 -9.25 9.56
C SER A 271 9.71 -7.76 9.85
N ILE A 272 10.11 -6.95 8.87
CA ILE A 272 10.02 -5.50 8.95
C ILE A 272 8.56 -5.10 8.76
N LEU A 273 8.06 -4.38 9.75
CA LEU A 273 6.74 -3.78 9.74
C LEU A 273 6.81 -2.40 9.14
N ASP A 274 7.69 -1.52 9.61
CA ASP A 274 7.79 -0.13 9.16
C ASP A 274 9.12 0.54 9.52
N ARG A 275 9.33 1.76 9.01
CA ARG A 275 10.37 2.68 9.44
C ARG A 275 9.77 4.06 9.65
N SER A 276 10.05 4.63 10.82
CA SER A 276 9.66 6.00 11.16
C SER A 276 10.85 6.71 11.80
N GLY A 277 11.27 7.81 11.16
CA GLY A 277 12.54 8.47 11.50
C GLY A 277 13.72 7.51 11.41
N GLU A 278 14.49 7.39 12.49
CA GLU A 278 15.69 6.56 12.50
C GLU A 278 15.42 5.08 12.84
N ARG A 279 14.24 4.75 13.37
CA ARG A 279 13.94 3.42 13.91
C ARG A 279 13.20 2.52 12.94
N TRP A 280 13.54 1.24 13.00
CA TRP A 280 12.83 0.17 12.33
C TRP A 280 11.89 -0.53 13.29
N TRP A 281 10.69 -0.80 12.83
CA TRP A 281 9.70 -1.60 13.52
C TRP A 281 9.68 -2.98 12.91
N ILE A 282 9.78 -4.00 13.75
CA ILE A 282 9.80 -5.40 13.34
C ILE A 282 8.79 -6.21 14.15
N GLU A 283 8.26 -7.26 13.55
CA GLU A 283 7.57 -8.34 14.26
C GLU A 283 8.50 -9.55 14.33
N HIS A 284 8.59 -10.17 15.51
CA HIS A 284 9.31 -11.42 15.71
C HIS A 284 8.61 -12.27 16.77
N GLU A 285 8.10 -13.44 16.36
CA GLU A 285 7.43 -14.39 17.25
C GLU A 285 6.19 -13.82 17.98
N GLY A 286 5.46 -12.93 17.30
CA GLY A 286 4.28 -12.23 17.81
C GLY A 286 4.61 -10.98 18.63
N GLU A 287 5.88 -10.69 18.87
CA GLU A 287 6.32 -9.47 19.55
C GLU A 287 6.62 -8.36 18.55
N LEU A 288 6.15 -7.16 18.85
CA LEU A 288 6.40 -5.94 18.09
C LEU A 288 7.55 -5.17 18.74
N LEU A 289 8.61 -4.89 17.98
CA LEU A 289 9.85 -4.36 18.52
C LEU A 289 10.34 -3.18 17.69
N ALA A 290 10.77 -2.12 18.38
CA ALA A 290 11.59 -1.07 17.78
C ALA A 290 13.06 -1.46 17.86
N VAL A 291 13.78 -1.29 16.75
CA VAL A 291 15.24 -1.46 16.69
C VAL A 291 15.87 -0.25 16.00
N ASP A 292 16.97 0.25 16.59
CA ASP A 292 17.67 1.41 16.05
C ASP A 292 18.44 1.06 14.77
N GLU A 293 18.82 -0.20 14.58
CA GLU A 293 19.60 -0.62 13.43
C GLU A 293 19.14 -1.97 12.87
N ILE A 294 18.82 -1.96 11.57
CA ILE A 294 18.85 -3.13 10.70
C ILE A 294 19.97 -2.87 9.72
N THR A 295 20.96 -3.75 9.63
CA THR A 295 22.01 -3.59 8.63
C THR A 295 21.42 -3.92 7.26
N LEU A 296 21.44 -2.95 6.36
CA LEU A 296 21.03 -3.14 4.98
C LEU A 296 22.27 -3.46 4.14
N ALA A 297 22.27 -4.62 3.49
CA ALA A 297 23.36 -5.05 2.62
C ALA A 297 22.88 -5.12 1.17
N ASP A 298 23.75 -4.75 0.23
CA ASP A 298 23.47 -4.87 -1.20
C ASP A 298 23.17 -6.33 -1.57
N VAL A 299 22.17 -6.51 -2.45
CA VAL A 299 21.74 -7.81 -2.97
C VAL A 299 22.61 -8.24 -4.15
#